data_AF-A0A1A2ML39-F1
#
_entry.id   AF-A0A1A2ML39-F1
#
_cell.length_a   1.000
_cell.length_b   1.000
_cell.length_c   1.000
_cell.angle_alpha   90.00
_cell.angle_beta   90.00
_cell.angle_gamma   90.00
#
_symmetry.space_group_name_H-M   'P 1'
#
loop_
_entity.id
_entity.type
_entity.pdbx_description
1 polymer ?
#
loop_
_entity_poly.entity_id
_entity_poly.type
_entity_poly.pdbx_seq_one_letter_code
_entity_poly.pdbx_strand_id
1 'polypeptide(L)'
;MDVCDAIEEAEELDEATPLEQAKVLIADIESSGFALQQDLKYPVDAHGRVMMLNHIHPDALPCIVYHLIRCGWRKDPTKRQVKQRRVVGSPFADLVAYVPLNDPDEPIVAPRPEPAKPWSVKPQIREIHEKRPD
;
A
#
# COMPACT_ATOMS: atom_id res chain seq x y z
N MET A 1 8.72 9.76 -43.42
CA MET A 1 8.99 9.85 -41.98
C MET A 1 10.19 8.99 -41.74
N ASP A 2 11.30 9.65 -41.41
CA ASP A 2 12.55 8.99 -41.12
C ASP A 2 12.46 8.31 -39.75
N VAL A 3 13.22 7.24 -39.52
CA VAL A 3 13.16 6.50 -38.25
C VAL A 3 13.58 7.38 -37.06
N CYS A 4 14.42 8.38 -37.32
CA CYS A 4 14.82 9.39 -36.34
C CYS A 4 13.67 10.32 -35.94
N ASP A 5 12.80 10.71 -36.88
CA ASP A 5 11.64 11.58 -36.60
C ASP A 5 10.65 10.89 -35.64
N ALA A 6 10.48 9.56 -35.78
CA ALA A 6 9.58 8.78 -34.92
C ALA A 6 10.15 8.51 -33.52
N ILE A 7 11.48 8.60 -33.35
CA ILE A 7 12.15 8.43 -32.05
C ILE A 7 12.08 9.74 -31.26
N GLU A 8 12.30 10.89 -31.91
CA GLU A 8 12.14 12.20 -31.26
C GLU A 8 10.69 12.47 -30.82
N GLU A 9 9.69 12.11 -31.65
CA GLU A 9 8.27 12.19 -31.25
C GLU A 9 7.89 11.24 -30.10
N ALA A 10 8.57 10.09 -29.98
CA ALA A 10 8.35 9.13 -28.90
C ALA A 10 9.04 9.54 -27.60
N GLU A 11 10.22 10.17 -27.68
CA GLU A 11 10.92 10.73 -26.52
C GLU A 11 10.19 11.96 -25.94
N GLU A 12 9.60 12.82 -26.77
CA GLU A 12 8.75 13.95 -26.29
C GLU A 12 7.47 13.48 -25.57
N LEU A 13 6.97 12.27 -25.85
CA LEU A 13 5.77 11.71 -25.22
C LEU A 13 6.05 11.11 -23.83
N ASP A 14 7.29 10.70 -23.55
CA ASP A 14 7.72 10.06 -22.29
C ASP A 14 8.37 11.05 -21.29
N GLU A 15 8.68 12.28 -21.69
CA GLU A 15 9.28 13.33 -20.85
C GLU A 15 8.26 14.18 -20.05
N ALA A 16 7.12 13.62 -19.65
CA ALA A 16 6.32 14.28 -18.62
C ALA A 16 7.18 14.37 -17.35
N THR A 17 7.58 15.59 -16.98
CA THR A 17 8.47 15.80 -15.84
C THR A 17 7.84 15.15 -14.59
N PRO A 18 8.62 14.58 -13.65
CA PRO A 18 8.07 13.93 -12.47
C PRO A 18 7.14 14.85 -11.65
N LEU A 19 7.30 16.17 -11.79
CA LEU A 19 6.40 17.18 -11.25
C LEU A 19 5.03 17.20 -11.93
N GLU A 20 4.95 17.06 -13.25
CA GLU A 20 3.69 17.03 -13.99
C GLU A 20 2.90 15.76 -13.70
N GLN A 21 3.59 14.61 -13.65
CA GLN A 21 2.98 13.35 -13.23
C GLN A 21 2.39 13.47 -11.81
N ALA A 22 3.14 14.08 -10.88
CA ALA A 22 2.64 14.33 -9.52
C ALA A 22 1.42 15.26 -9.51
N LYS A 23 1.40 16.33 -10.32
CA LYS A 23 0.25 17.23 -10.43
C LYS A 23 -1.00 16.53 -10.97
N VAL A 24 -0.84 15.69 -11.99
CA VAL A 24 -1.95 14.91 -12.56
C VAL A 24 -2.52 13.95 -11.51
N LEU A 25 -1.65 13.28 -10.75
CA LEU A 25 -2.07 12.40 -9.67
C LEU A 25 -2.82 13.15 -8.55
N ILE A 26 -2.34 14.34 -8.16
CA ILE A 26 -3.01 15.18 -7.15
C ILE A 26 -4.39 15.60 -7.65
N ALA A 27 -4.51 16.07 -8.90
CA ALA A 27 -5.78 16.44 -9.49
C ALA A 27 -6.77 15.25 -9.58
N ASP A 28 -6.27 14.06 -9.90
CA ASP A 28 -7.07 12.83 -9.91
C ASP A 28 -7.56 12.44 -8.50
N ILE A 29 -6.71 12.60 -7.48
CA ILE A 29 -7.06 12.37 -6.07
C ILE A 29 -8.14 13.35 -5.61
N GLU A 30 -7.98 14.64 -5.91
CA GLU A 30 -8.93 15.69 -5.52
C GLU A 30 -10.30 15.49 -6.20
N SER A 31 -10.31 15.26 -7.51
CA SER A 31 -11.54 15.02 -8.27
C SER A 31 -12.26 13.75 -7.81
N SER A 32 -11.52 12.66 -7.56
CA SER A 32 -12.07 11.42 -7.04
C SER A 32 -12.63 11.58 -5.63
N GLY A 33 -11.95 12.35 -4.77
CA GLY A 33 -12.41 12.65 -3.42
C GLY A 33 -13.73 13.42 -3.42
N PHE A 34 -13.84 14.43 -4.28
CA PHE A 34 -15.08 15.18 -4.45
C PHE A 34 -16.23 14.30 -4.95
N ALA A 35 -15.98 13.47 -5.97
CA ALA A 35 -16.99 12.55 -6.51
C ALA A 35 -17.48 11.56 -5.45
N LEU A 36 -16.58 10.96 -4.67
CA LEU A 36 -16.94 10.04 -3.59
C LEU A 36 -17.73 10.74 -2.48
N GLN A 37 -17.34 11.96 -2.11
CA GLN A 37 -18.05 12.75 -1.10
C GLN A 37 -19.48 13.09 -1.55
N GLN A 38 -19.69 13.36 -2.84
CA GLN A 38 -21.02 13.54 -3.40
C GLN A 38 -21.84 12.24 -3.37
N ASP A 39 -21.25 11.11 -3.78
CA ASP A 39 -21.92 9.81 -3.77
C ASP A 39 -22.33 9.40 -2.33
N LEU A 40 -21.52 9.75 -1.32
CA LEU A 40 -21.78 9.48 0.10
C LEU A 40 -22.67 10.53 0.80
N LYS A 41 -23.16 11.56 0.08
CA LYS A 41 -24.01 12.59 0.69
C LYS A 41 -25.39 12.06 1.07
N TYR A 42 -25.98 11.20 0.23
CA TYR A 42 -27.31 10.60 0.43
C TYR A 42 -27.34 9.12 -0.01
N PRO A 43 -26.52 8.24 0.60
CA PRO A 43 -26.50 6.84 0.22
C PRO A 43 -27.84 6.18 0.55
N VAL A 44 -28.28 5.31 -0.34
CA VAL A 44 -29.57 4.61 -0.24
C VAL A 44 -29.30 3.15 0.08
N ASP A 45 -30.00 2.61 1.09
CA ASP A 45 -29.90 1.18 1.42
C ASP A 45 -30.66 0.31 0.41
N ALA A 46 -30.56 -1.02 0.56
CA ALA A 46 -31.26 -1.98 -0.28
C ALA A 46 -32.81 -1.88 -0.23
N HIS A 47 -33.36 -1.18 0.76
CA HIS A 47 -34.79 -0.97 0.96
C HIS A 47 -35.25 0.44 0.53
N GLY A 48 -34.38 1.24 -0.10
CA GLY A 48 -34.71 2.59 -0.54
C GLY A 48 -34.63 3.67 0.54
N ARG A 49 -34.10 3.36 1.72
CA ARG A 49 -33.97 4.33 2.82
C ARG A 49 -32.68 5.15 2.66
N VAL A 50 -32.81 6.47 2.74
CA VAL A 50 -31.66 7.39 2.68
C VAL A 50 -30.95 7.41 4.03
N MET A 51 -29.67 7.10 4.03
CA MET A 51 -28.81 7.21 5.21
C MET A 51 -28.27 8.63 5.35
N MET A 52 -28.55 9.26 6.49
CA MET A 52 -28.08 10.60 6.79
C MET A 52 -26.72 10.57 7.50
N LEU A 53 -25.65 10.22 6.78
CA LEU A 53 -24.29 10.08 7.34
C LEU A 53 -23.78 11.36 8.02
N ASN A 54 -24.28 12.53 7.63
CA ASN A 54 -23.97 13.82 8.26
C ASN A 54 -24.36 13.90 9.75
N HIS A 55 -25.26 13.04 10.24
CA HIS A 55 -25.70 13.05 11.65
C HIS A 55 -24.79 12.23 12.58
N ILE A 56 -23.83 11.47 12.04
CA ILE A 56 -22.92 10.67 12.85
C ILE A 56 -21.87 11.57 13.48
N HIS A 57 -21.11 12.28 12.65
CA HIS A 57 -20.09 13.24 13.06
C HIS A 57 -19.74 14.12 11.85
N PRO A 58 -19.52 15.44 12.02
CA PRO A 58 -19.15 16.32 10.90
C PRO A 58 -17.90 15.83 10.14
N ASP A 59 -16.93 15.27 10.85
CA ASP A 59 -15.67 14.81 10.27
C ASP A 59 -15.70 13.35 9.76
N ALA A 60 -16.78 12.60 10.00
CA ALA A 60 -16.82 11.19 9.62
C ALA A 60 -16.70 11.00 8.10
N LEU A 61 -17.46 11.78 7.32
CA LEU A 61 -17.45 11.68 5.87
C LEU A 61 -16.09 12.09 5.27
N PRO A 62 -15.50 13.26 5.60
CA PRO A 62 -14.16 13.61 5.15
C PRO A 62 -13.11 12.55 5.48
N CYS A 63 -13.14 11.99 6.71
CA CYS A 63 -12.21 10.93 7.11
C CYS A 63 -12.38 9.65 6.29
N ILE A 64 -13.62 9.19 6.06
CA ILE A 64 -13.89 8.00 5.24
C ILE A 64 -13.45 8.22 3.80
N VAL A 65 -13.81 9.35 3.19
CA VAL A 65 -13.43 9.71 1.82
C VAL A 65 -11.91 9.73 1.68
N TYR A 66 -11.23 10.46 2.57
CA TYR A 66 -9.77 10.56 2.58
C TYR A 66 -9.10 9.18 2.71
N HIS A 67 -9.60 8.35 3.63
CA HIS A 67 -9.07 7.00 3.84
C HIS A 67 -9.25 6.13 2.58
N LEU A 68 -10.46 6.07 2.02
CA LEU A 68 -10.75 5.24 0.84
C LEU A 68 -9.94 5.65 -0.39
N ILE A 69 -9.78 6.96 -0.63
CA ILE A 69 -8.99 7.48 -1.75
C ILE A 69 -7.52 7.11 -1.62
N ARG A 70 -6.95 7.19 -0.40
CA ARG A 70 -5.58 6.71 -0.11
C ARG A 70 -5.43 5.20 -0.22
N CYS A 71 -6.50 4.46 0.07
CA CYS A 71 -6.56 3.02 -0.14
C CYS A 71 -6.81 2.63 -1.61
N GLY A 72 -6.65 3.58 -2.56
CA GLY A 72 -6.69 3.29 -3.98
C GLY A 72 -8.10 3.27 -4.60
N TRP A 73 -9.13 3.71 -3.86
CA TRP A 73 -10.48 3.82 -4.42
C TRP A 73 -10.53 4.80 -5.58
N ARG A 74 -11.17 4.38 -6.68
CA ARG A 74 -11.51 5.20 -7.84
C ARG A 74 -12.88 4.81 -8.37
N LYS A 75 -13.64 5.80 -8.87
CA LYS A 75 -14.95 5.60 -9.48
C LYS A 75 -14.83 4.69 -10.71
N ASP A 76 -13.91 5.06 -11.61
CA ASP A 76 -13.57 4.28 -12.80
C ASP A 76 -12.87 2.96 -12.42
N PRO A 77 -13.38 1.80 -12.85
CA PRO A 77 -12.82 0.50 -12.48
C PRO A 77 -11.40 0.27 -13.02
N THR A 78 -11.06 0.89 -14.15
CA THR A 78 -9.74 0.77 -14.79
C THR A 78 -8.63 1.46 -14.01
N LYS A 79 -8.97 2.48 -13.20
CA LYS A 79 -8.01 3.25 -12.38
C LYS A 79 -7.91 2.74 -10.95
N ARG A 80 -8.69 1.71 -10.57
CA ARG A 80 -8.71 1.21 -9.19
C ARG A 80 -7.38 0.58 -8.83
N GLN A 81 -6.82 1.04 -7.73
CA GLN A 81 -5.64 0.46 -7.11
C GLN A 81 -6.12 -0.40 -5.94
N VAL A 82 -5.90 -1.72 -6.03
CA VAL A 82 -6.49 -2.69 -5.10
C VAL A 82 -5.41 -3.50 -4.39
N LYS A 83 -4.29 -3.78 -5.07
CA LYS A 83 -3.22 -4.60 -4.52
C LYS A 83 -2.35 -3.77 -3.60
N GLN A 84 -2.12 -4.26 -2.39
CA GLN A 84 -1.19 -3.67 -1.44
C GLN A 84 0.24 -4.16 -1.74
N ARG A 85 1.19 -3.21 -1.85
CA ARG A 85 2.63 -3.46 -2.02
C ARG A 85 3.40 -2.83 -0.89
N ARG A 86 4.40 -3.54 -0.37
CA ARG A 86 5.30 -2.92 0.62
C ARG A 86 6.20 -1.90 -0.07
N VAL A 87 6.32 -0.71 0.51
CA VAL A 87 7.23 0.31 -0.02
C VAL A 87 8.66 -0.03 0.37
N VAL A 88 9.45 -0.51 -0.60
CA VAL A 88 10.86 -0.82 -0.41
C VAL A 88 11.64 0.47 -0.12
N GLY A 89 12.40 0.48 0.97
CA GLY A 89 13.21 1.65 1.38
C GLY A 89 12.46 2.68 2.24
N SER A 90 11.22 2.40 2.64
CA SER A 90 10.49 3.24 3.60
C SER A 90 11.10 3.14 5.01
N PRO A 91 11.16 4.26 5.77
CA PRO A 91 11.53 4.23 7.19
C PRO A 91 10.48 3.52 8.07
N PHE A 92 9.27 3.34 7.56
CA PHE A 92 8.16 2.65 8.22
C PHE A 92 7.96 1.26 7.61
N ALA A 93 8.03 0.22 8.45
CA ALA A 93 7.93 -1.18 8.05
C ALA A 93 6.50 -1.59 7.57
N ASP A 94 5.49 -0.80 7.93
CA ASP A 94 4.09 -0.98 7.61
C ASP A 94 3.61 -0.07 6.47
N LEU A 95 4.51 0.68 5.82
CA LEU A 95 4.13 1.54 4.70
C LEU A 95 3.76 0.70 3.47
N VAL A 96 2.56 0.96 2.95
CA VAL A 96 1.98 0.24 1.82
C VAL A 96 1.64 1.23 0.70
N ALA A 97 2.00 0.85 -0.53
CA ALA A 97 1.52 1.49 -1.76
C ALA A 97 0.37 0.66 -2.35
N TYR A 98 -0.66 1.33 -2.88
CA TYR A 98 -1.76 0.68 -3.57
C TYR A 98 -1.50 0.68 -5.07
N VAL A 99 -1.66 -0.49 -5.69
CA VAL A 99 -1.24 -0.77 -7.06
C VAL A 99 -2.40 -1.36 -7.88
N PRO A 100 -2.51 -1.08 -9.20
CA PRO A 100 -3.56 -1.63 -10.04
C PRO A 100 -3.65 -3.16 -10.04
N LEU A 101 -4.81 -3.70 -10.42
CA LEU A 101 -5.02 -5.15 -10.48
C LEU A 101 -4.13 -5.84 -11.54
N ASN A 102 -3.78 -5.12 -12.60
CA ASN A 102 -3.00 -5.65 -13.71
C ASN A 102 -1.50 -5.80 -13.39
N ASP A 103 -1.02 -5.17 -12.32
CA ASP A 103 0.38 -5.27 -11.94
C ASP A 103 0.72 -6.68 -11.47
N PRO A 104 1.93 -7.17 -11.81
CA PRO A 104 2.36 -8.53 -11.48
C PRO A 104 2.36 -8.73 -9.97
N ASP A 105 1.92 -9.91 -9.53
CA ASP A 105 1.87 -10.26 -8.11
C ASP A 105 3.26 -10.30 -7.47
N GLU A 106 3.34 -9.92 -6.20
CA GLU A 106 4.56 -10.10 -5.41
C GLU A 106 4.89 -11.59 -5.39
N PRO A 107 6.15 -11.98 -5.65
CA PRO A 107 6.53 -13.38 -5.62
C PRO A 107 6.22 -13.94 -4.23
N ILE A 108 5.54 -15.08 -4.19
CA ILE A 108 5.26 -15.79 -2.94
C ILE A 108 6.61 -16.26 -2.38
N VAL A 109 7.20 -15.47 -1.48
CA VAL A 109 8.41 -15.85 -0.77
C VAL A 109 7.97 -16.85 0.30
N ALA A 110 8.07 -18.14 -0.03
CA ALA A 110 7.92 -19.18 0.98
C ALA A 110 8.94 -18.92 2.11
N PRO A 111 8.54 -19.02 3.39
CA PRO A 111 9.46 -18.87 4.50
C PRO A 111 10.60 -19.88 4.30
N ARG A 112 11.83 -19.39 4.16
CA ARG A 112 13.00 -20.29 4.13
C ARG A 112 13.01 -21.06 5.45
N PRO A 113 13.17 -22.40 5.42
CA PRO A 113 13.34 -23.15 6.65
C PRO A 113 14.56 -22.59 7.40
N GLU A 114 14.40 -22.34 8.70
CA GLU A 114 15.50 -21.89 9.54
C GLU A 114 16.65 -22.92 9.43
N PRO A 115 17.90 -22.49 9.26
CA PRO A 115 19.02 -23.41 9.25
C PRO A 115 19.06 -24.18 10.58
N ALA A 116 19.25 -25.50 10.51
CA ALA A 116 19.29 -26.34 11.70
C ALA A 116 20.28 -25.77 12.71
N LYS A 117 19.76 -25.35 13.87
CA LYS A 117 20.59 -24.77 14.94
C LYS A 117 21.55 -25.86 15.42
N PRO A 118 22.88 -25.66 15.34
CA PRO A 118 23.82 -26.61 15.90
C PRO A 118 23.55 -26.71 17.40
N TRP A 119 23.41 -27.93 17.90
CA TRP A 119 23.18 -28.21 19.31
C TRP A 119 24.37 -27.67 20.11
N SER A 120 24.16 -26.59 20.86
CA SER A 120 25.17 -26.04 21.76
C SER A 120 25.03 -26.71 23.13
N VAL A 121 25.73 -27.83 23.35
CA VAL A 121 25.86 -28.41 24.69
C VAL A 121 26.93 -27.62 25.44
N LYS A 122 26.52 -26.81 26.42
CA LYS A 122 27.44 -26.24 27.41
C LYS A 122 27.61 -27.26 28.54
N PRO A 123 28.79 -27.89 28.71
CA PRO A 123 29.00 -28.81 29.82
C PRO A 123 28.86 -28.06 31.15
N GLN A 124 28.06 -28.60 32.06
CA GLN A 124 28.04 -28.13 33.45
C GLN A 124 29.19 -28.81 34.19
N ILE A 125 30.33 -28.12 34.30
CA ILE A 125 31.45 -28.58 35.13
C ILE A 125 31.13 -28.25 36.59
N ARG A 126 31.04 -29.27 37.44
CA ARG A 126 30.97 -29.11 38.90
C ARG A 126 32.31 -29.51 39.49
N GLU A 127 33.08 -28.55 39.97
CA GLU A 127 34.28 -28.83 40.76
C GLU A 127 33.86 -29.16 42.20
N ILE A 128 34.20 -30.37 42.65
CA ILE A 128 34.02 -30.80 44.03
C ILE A 128 35.42 -30.94 44.62
N HIS A 129 35.74 -30.10 45.61
CA HIS A 129 36.98 -30.21 46.36
C HIS A 129 36.76 -31.12 47.56
N GLU A 130 37.07 -32.41 47.39
CA GLU A 130 37.06 -33.35 48.51
C GLU A 130 38.35 -33.18 49.33
N LYS A 131 38.18 -32.97 50.64
CA LYS A 131 39.30 -32.94 51.59
C LYS A 131 39.68 -34.37 51.92
N ARG A 132 40.93 -34.75 51.62
CA ARG A 132 41.45 -36.08 51.91
C ARG A 132 41.39 -36.33 53.43
N PRO A 133 40.83 -37.46 53.90
CA PRO A 133 40.86 -37.81 55.31
C PRO A 133 42.29 -38.11 55.75
N ASP A 134 42.66 -37.66 56.96
CA ASP A 134 43.95 -37.93 57.61
C ASP A 134 44.09 -39.41 58.02
#